data_AF-A0A446BPP5-F1
#
_entry.id   AF-A0A446BPP5-F1
#
_cell.length_a   1.000
_cell.length_b   1.000
_cell.length_c   1.000
_cell.angle_alpha   90.00
_cell.angle_beta   90.00
_cell.angle_gamma   90.00
#
_symmetry.space_group_name_H-M   'P 1'
#
loop_
_entity.id
_entity.type
_entity.pdbx_description
1 polymer ?
#
loop_
_entity_poly.entity_id
_entity_poly.type
_entity_poly.pdbx_seq_one_letter_code
_entity_poly.pdbx_strand_id
1 'polypeptide(L)'
;MSASTRVQRESPYDDIVGLQLSTPSDPSTNGGKSTRKRPRNEPTAEAPNKKRKLGNDQPTTGLSPEALDILKPPRRIKAPQFACLSCRRRPASRACTLACYTAFRAAHFDPAREKLQIRKTAPGPHATGLGVFVKDGQRIAAGEWLGEYLGEVLPAAAREAQTSAYAFTLRGYAADRVPELVVDAQTHGNWTRFVNSSCRPNVAATPEQIGKVRIVAFRAETDIAAGEQVLINYGRDYFAERGIMCCCE
;
A
#
# COMPACT_ATOMS: atom_id res chain seq x y z
N MET A 1 22.01 40.88 14.12
CA MET A 1 21.39 39.78 14.88
C MET A 1 20.27 39.23 14.01
N SER A 2 20.44 38.03 13.47
CA SER A 2 19.64 37.46 12.37
C SER A 2 18.35 36.80 12.86
N ALA A 3 17.22 37.17 12.25
CA ALA A 3 15.93 36.52 12.44
C ALA A 3 15.92 35.16 11.73
N SER A 4 15.64 34.09 12.47
CA SER A 4 15.51 32.72 11.97
C SER A 4 14.05 32.47 11.55
N THR A 5 13.77 32.54 10.25
CA THR A 5 12.51 32.10 9.66
C THR A 5 12.39 30.57 9.74
N ARG A 6 11.43 30.09 10.53
CA ARG A 6 11.09 28.68 10.67
C ARG A 6 10.26 28.25 9.45
N VAL A 7 10.88 27.54 8.52
CA VAL A 7 10.17 26.89 7.41
C VAL A 7 9.28 25.78 7.99
N GLN A 8 7.97 25.98 8.00
CA GLN A 8 7.02 24.89 8.21
C GLN A 8 7.09 23.98 6.99
N ARG A 9 7.49 22.71 7.18
CA ARG A 9 7.35 21.68 6.17
C ARG A 9 5.95 21.10 6.31
N GLU A 10 5.04 21.53 5.45
CA GLU A 10 3.77 20.84 5.23
C GLU A 10 4.05 19.42 4.72
N SER A 11 3.29 18.45 5.22
CA SER A 11 3.35 17.07 4.73
C SER A 11 2.71 17.03 3.34
N PRO A 12 3.38 16.55 2.29
CA PRO A 12 2.80 16.49 0.93
C PRO A 12 1.62 15.51 0.78
N TYR A 13 1.07 15.03 1.89
CA TYR A 13 -0.02 14.04 1.96
C TYR A 13 -1.31 14.58 2.58
N ASP A 14 -1.33 15.86 3.02
CA ASP A 14 -2.49 16.44 3.71
C ASP A 14 -3.68 16.73 2.77
N ASP A 15 -3.46 16.76 1.44
CA ASP A 15 -4.51 17.03 0.44
C ASP A 15 -5.41 15.81 0.10
N ILE A 16 -5.08 14.61 0.58
CA ILE A 16 -5.79 13.37 0.20
C ILE A 16 -6.94 13.03 1.17
N VAL A 17 -7.00 13.68 2.33
CA VAL A 17 -7.96 13.39 3.42
C VAL A 17 -9.40 13.82 3.08
N GLY A 18 -9.60 14.58 2.00
CA GLY A 18 -10.92 15.12 1.60
C GLY A 18 -11.84 14.20 0.80
N LEU A 19 -11.39 13.02 0.36
CA LEU A 19 -12.24 12.08 -0.38
C LEU A 19 -12.87 11.08 0.60
N GLN A 20 -14.12 11.33 1.00
CA GLN A 20 -14.94 10.37 1.74
C GLN A 20 -14.89 9.01 1.04
N LEU A 21 -14.24 8.04 1.69
CA LEU A 21 -14.22 6.64 1.32
C LEU A 21 -15.64 6.07 1.54
N SER A 22 -16.49 6.13 0.53
CA SER A 22 -17.70 5.31 0.50
C SER A 22 -17.29 3.87 0.24
N THR A 23 -17.52 3.00 1.21
CA THR A 23 -17.43 1.54 1.05
C THR A 23 -18.42 1.09 -0.04
N PRO A 24 -18.08 0.08 -0.87
CA PRO A 24 -19.07 -0.56 -1.73
C PRO A 24 -20.18 -1.16 -0.86
N SER A 25 -21.41 -0.74 -1.11
CA SER A 25 -22.63 -1.28 -0.51
C SER A 25 -22.87 -2.73 -0.96
N ASP A 26 -23.14 -3.61 -0.01
CA ASP A 26 -23.63 -4.98 -0.25
C ASP A 26 -24.87 -4.99 -1.17
N PRO A 27 -24.92 -5.86 -2.20
CA PRO A 27 -26.15 -6.09 -2.94
C PRO A 27 -27.10 -6.95 -2.09
N SER A 28 -28.18 -6.32 -1.62
CA SER A 28 -29.30 -6.97 -0.95
C SER A 28 -29.97 -8.01 -1.86
N THR A 29 -30.00 -9.27 -1.44
CA THR A 29 -30.83 -10.31 -2.07
C THR A 29 -32.29 -10.18 -1.62
N ASN A 30 -33.18 -9.93 -2.58
CA ASN A 30 -34.63 -10.04 -2.41
C ASN A 30 -35.07 -11.50 -2.61
N GLY A 31 -35.78 -12.07 -1.63
CA GLY A 31 -36.39 -13.40 -1.73
C GLY A 31 -37.26 -13.69 -0.50
N GLY A 32 -38.57 -13.46 -0.62
CA GLY A 32 -39.52 -13.60 0.48
C GLY A 32 -40.02 -15.03 0.72
N LYS A 33 -40.18 -15.42 1.99
CA LYS A 33 -41.48 -15.62 2.70
C LYS A 33 -41.33 -16.56 3.91
N SER A 34 -41.95 -16.13 5.03
CA SER A 34 -42.70 -16.91 6.03
C SER A 34 -42.10 -17.21 7.42
N THR A 35 -42.66 -16.48 8.40
CA THR A 35 -43.14 -16.90 9.74
C THR A 35 -42.18 -17.30 10.86
N ARG A 36 -41.96 -16.43 11.86
CA ARG A 36 -42.60 -16.43 13.21
C ARG A 36 -41.90 -15.41 14.15
N LYS A 37 -42.72 -14.77 15.00
CA LYS A 37 -42.38 -13.68 15.95
C LYS A 37 -41.43 -14.09 17.08
N ARG A 38 -40.55 -13.16 17.51
CA ARG A 38 -40.40 -12.70 18.90
C ARG A 38 -39.53 -11.43 18.99
N PRO A 39 -39.77 -10.52 19.96
CA PRO A 39 -39.21 -9.15 19.95
C PRO A 39 -37.88 -9.08 20.70
N ARG A 40 -36.95 -8.21 20.26
CA ARG A 40 -35.81 -7.80 21.09
C ARG A 40 -35.30 -6.41 20.69
N ASN A 41 -35.58 -5.46 21.57
CA ASN A 41 -34.86 -4.23 21.93
C ASN A 41 -34.00 -3.53 20.86
N GLU A 42 -34.45 -2.34 20.47
CA GLU A 42 -33.63 -1.27 19.88
C GLU A 42 -32.62 -0.74 20.91
N PRO A 43 -31.34 -0.57 20.53
CA PRO A 43 -30.47 0.41 21.15
C PRO A 43 -30.46 1.69 20.31
N THR A 44 -30.86 2.77 20.97
CA THR A 44 -30.82 4.16 20.54
C THR A 44 -29.44 4.58 20.01
N ALA A 45 -29.45 5.38 18.94
CA ALA A 45 -28.27 6.05 18.39
C ALA A 45 -27.60 6.96 19.44
N GLU A 46 -26.34 6.69 19.76
CA GLU A 46 -25.48 7.61 20.51
C GLU A 46 -24.69 8.53 19.55
N ALA A 47 -24.81 9.83 19.80
CA ALA A 47 -24.12 10.91 19.12
C ALA A 47 -22.59 10.91 19.42
N PRO A 48 -21.75 11.51 18.55
CA PRO A 48 -20.30 11.43 18.65
C PRO A 48 -19.75 12.24 19.83
N ASN A 49 -19.02 11.59 20.73
CA ASN A 49 -18.46 12.23 21.93
C ASN A 49 -17.04 12.76 21.72
N LYS A 50 -16.91 14.10 21.83
CA LYS A 50 -15.79 14.93 22.29
C LYS A 50 -14.39 14.77 21.67
N LYS A 51 -14.01 15.84 20.96
CA LYS A 51 -12.65 16.33 20.64
C LYS A 51 -11.65 16.04 21.77
N ARG A 52 -10.70 15.14 21.55
CA ARG A 52 -9.45 15.08 22.33
C ARG A 52 -8.40 15.97 21.66
N LYS A 53 -7.77 16.82 22.47
CA LYS A 53 -6.73 17.78 22.07
C LYS A 53 -5.53 17.03 21.46
N LEU A 54 -5.03 17.53 20.33
CA LEU A 54 -3.75 17.15 19.73
C LEU A 54 -2.63 17.48 20.74
N GLY A 55 -2.08 16.45 21.37
CA GLY A 55 -0.80 16.53 22.07
C GLY A 55 0.34 16.32 21.06
N ASN A 56 1.45 17.01 21.27
CA ASN A 56 2.67 16.87 20.46
C ASN A 56 3.24 15.45 20.60
N ASP A 57 2.96 14.56 19.65
CA ASP A 57 3.60 13.25 19.60
C ASP A 57 4.76 13.26 18.59
N GLN A 58 5.96 13.09 19.15
CA GLN A 58 7.18 12.80 18.38
C GLN A 58 7.03 11.47 17.62
N PRO A 59 7.64 11.32 16.43
CA PRO A 59 7.61 10.07 15.71
C PRO A 59 8.64 9.12 16.33
N THR A 60 8.20 8.13 17.12
CA THR A 60 8.78 6.77 17.24
C THR A 60 8.39 6.11 18.58
N THR A 61 7.17 5.59 18.73
CA THR A 61 6.90 4.55 19.75
C THR A 61 5.68 3.75 19.33
N GLY A 62 5.86 2.54 18.82
CA GLY A 62 4.71 1.68 18.49
C GLY A 62 5.05 0.32 17.89
N LEU A 63 6.21 0.18 17.24
CA LEU A 63 6.64 -1.14 16.75
C LEU A 63 7.26 -1.95 17.89
N SER A 64 6.78 -3.17 18.08
CA SER A 64 7.36 -4.11 19.05
C SER A 64 8.85 -4.35 18.72
N PRO A 65 9.69 -4.68 19.71
CA PRO A 65 11.09 -5.04 19.47
C PRO A 65 11.25 -6.15 18.43
N GLU A 66 10.28 -7.07 18.35
CA GLU A 66 10.21 -8.12 17.33
C GLU A 66 9.96 -7.53 15.95
N ALA A 67 8.97 -6.65 15.76
CA ALA A 67 8.72 -5.98 14.48
C ALA A 67 9.94 -5.18 13.99
N LEU A 68 10.65 -4.52 14.91
CA LEU A 68 11.91 -3.84 14.62
C LEU A 68 13.06 -4.79 14.26
N ASP A 69 13.07 -6.02 14.79
CA ASP A 69 14.08 -7.02 14.46
C ASP A 69 13.83 -7.67 13.09
N ILE A 70 12.57 -7.79 12.68
CA ILE A 70 12.19 -8.23 11.33
C ILE A 70 12.64 -7.23 10.26
N LEU A 71 12.55 -5.94 10.56
CA LEU A 71 13.02 -4.89 9.67
C LEU A 71 14.55 -4.84 9.56
N LYS A 72 15.30 -5.51 10.46
CA LYS A 72 16.75 -5.58 10.36
C LYS A 72 17.14 -6.64 9.33
N PRO A 73 18.08 -6.33 8.43
CA PRO A 73 18.57 -7.32 7.49
C PRO A 73 19.32 -8.45 8.22
N PRO A 74 19.17 -9.72 7.77
CA PRO A 74 19.78 -10.86 8.43
C PRO A 74 21.31 -10.75 8.43
N ARG A 75 21.92 -11.02 9.59
CA ARG A 75 23.36 -10.81 9.82
C ARG A 75 24.29 -11.78 9.07
N ARG A 76 23.77 -12.87 8.47
CA ARG A 76 24.57 -13.99 7.96
C ARG A 76 24.13 -14.52 6.57
N ILE A 77 23.91 -13.68 5.55
CA ILE A 77 23.48 -14.24 4.24
C ILE A 77 24.30 -13.71 3.06
N LYS A 78 24.67 -14.63 2.16
CA LYS A 78 25.55 -14.43 1.00
C LYS A 78 24.82 -14.37 -0.36
N ALA A 79 23.50 -14.32 -0.40
CA ALA A 79 22.74 -14.39 -1.66
C ALA A 79 22.64 -13.02 -2.37
N PRO A 80 22.81 -12.94 -3.70
CA PRO A 80 22.77 -11.70 -4.49
C PRO A 80 21.36 -11.07 -4.59
N GLN A 81 20.29 -11.83 -4.31
CA GLN A 81 18.91 -11.31 -4.30
C GLN A 81 18.59 -10.31 -3.17
N PHE A 82 19.55 -10.01 -2.29
CA PHE A 82 19.42 -9.04 -1.21
C PHE A 82 20.28 -7.81 -1.42
N ALA A 83 20.72 -7.52 -2.64
CA ALA A 83 21.43 -6.28 -2.93
C ALA A 83 20.46 -5.09 -2.87
N CYS A 84 20.88 -4.02 -2.19
CA CYS A 84 20.17 -2.75 -2.22
C CYS A 84 19.98 -2.30 -3.68
N LEU A 85 18.75 -2.01 -4.10
CA LEU A 85 18.47 -1.51 -5.46
C LEU A 85 19.25 -0.24 -5.80
N SER A 86 19.48 0.62 -4.81
CA SER A 86 20.20 1.88 -4.98
C SER A 86 21.71 1.69 -5.08
N CYS A 87 22.36 1.05 -4.10
CA CYS A 87 23.83 1.00 -4.03
C CYS A 87 24.44 -0.37 -4.36
N ARG A 88 23.61 -1.37 -4.70
CA ARG A 88 23.98 -2.76 -5.01
C ARG A 88 24.74 -3.51 -3.91
N ARG A 89 25.00 -2.89 -2.76
CA ARG A 89 25.59 -3.52 -1.58
C ARG A 89 24.54 -4.28 -0.79
N ARG A 90 24.99 -5.26 -0.02
CA ARG A 90 24.12 -5.92 0.97
C ARG A 90 23.69 -4.94 2.06
N PRO A 91 22.45 -5.03 2.56
CA PRO A 91 21.95 -4.25 3.69
C PRO A 91 22.76 -4.42 4.97
N ALA A 92 23.48 -5.54 5.16
CA ALA A 92 24.39 -5.68 6.30
C ALA A 92 25.63 -4.77 6.23
N SER A 93 25.98 -4.27 5.03
CA SER A 93 27.09 -3.34 4.86
C SER A 93 26.84 -2.03 5.61
N ARG A 94 27.83 -1.54 6.36
CA ARG A 94 27.77 -0.23 7.04
C ARG A 94 27.64 0.94 6.05
N ALA A 95 28.13 0.76 4.82
CA ALA A 95 28.02 1.77 3.76
C ALA A 95 26.63 1.78 3.08
N CYS A 96 25.79 0.79 3.32
CA CYS A 96 24.40 0.76 2.85
C CYS A 96 23.52 1.29 3.98
N THR A 97 22.98 2.50 3.85
CA THR A 97 22.25 3.18 4.93
C THR A 97 20.84 3.56 4.48
N LEU A 98 20.07 4.19 5.38
CA LEU A 98 18.77 4.75 5.05
C LEU A 98 18.87 5.85 3.97
N ALA A 99 20.04 6.47 3.79
CA ALA A 99 20.27 7.44 2.71
C ALA A 99 20.06 6.83 1.31
N CYS A 100 20.32 5.53 1.14
CA CYS A 100 20.02 4.82 -0.11
C CYS A 100 18.51 4.80 -0.39
N TYR A 101 17.69 4.62 0.65
CA TYR A 101 16.24 4.64 0.53
C TYR A 101 15.74 6.03 0.14
N THR A 102 16.14 7.07 0.90
CA THR A 102 15.72 8.44 0.60
C THR A 102 16.17 8.91 -0.79
N ALA A 103 17.39 8.57 -1.19
CA ALA A 103 17.91 8.92 -2.52
C ALA A 103 17.16 8.19 -3.64
N PHE A 104 16.85 6.91 -3.47
CA PHE A 104 16.11 6.14 -4.46
C PHE A 104 14.69 6.66 -4.64
N ARG A 105 13.99 6.98 -3.54
CA ARG A 105 12.66 7.58 -3.59
C ARG A 105 12.66 8.89 -4.37
N ALA A 106 13.57 9.80 -4.02
CA ALA A 106 13.71 11.09 -4.69
C ALA A 106 14.07 10.97 -6.17
N ALA A 107 14.89 9.99 -6.54
CA ALA A 107 15.33 9.80 -7.92
C ALA A 107 14.28 9.08 -8.80
N HIS A 108 13.41 8.27 -8.22
CA HIS A 108 12.55 7.36 -8.98
C HIS A 108 11.07 7.47 -8.62
N PHE A 109 10.71 7.34 -7.34
CA PHE A 109 9.30 7.31 -6.94
C PHE A 109 8.65 8.69 -6.99
N ASP A 110 9.33 9.73 -6.52
CA ASP A 110 8.77 11.07 -6.46
C ASP A 110 8.48 11.63 -7.88
N PRO A 111 9.39 11.53 -8.87
CA PRO A 111 9.10 11.95 -10.24
C PRO A 111 8.00 11.12 -10.91
N ALA A 112 7.95 9.81 -10.66
CA ALA A 112 6.89 8.97 -11.23
C ALA A 112 5.52 9.30 -10.64
N ARG A 113 5.44 9.61 -9.34
CA ARG A 113 4.20 10.06 -8.68
C ARG A 113 3.63 11.33 -9.31
N GLU A 114 4.47 12.25 -9.77
CA GLU A 114 4.03 13.47 -10.45
C GLU A 114 3.35 13.20 -11.80
N LYS A 115 3.63 12.05 -12.43
CA LYS A 115 3.00 11.62 -13.68
C LYS A 115 1.66 10.90 -13.48
N LEU A 116 1.26 10.64 -12.22
CA LEU A 116 0.12 9.79 -11.89
C LEU A 116 -1.02 10.59 -11.23
N GLN A 117 -2.24 10.15 -11.45
CA GLN A 117 -3.46 10.72 -10.86
C GLN A 117 -4.43 9.63 -10.44
N ILE A 118 -5.19 9.89 -9.36
CA ILE A 118 -6.28 9.01 -8.92
C ILE A 118 -7.58 9.57 -9.47
N ARG A 119 -8.37 8.74 -10.13
CA ARG A 119 -9.73 9.10 -10.61
C ARG A 119 -10.67 7.90 -10.51
N LYS A 120 -11.97 8.16 -10.62
CA LYS A 120 -12.97 7.08 -10.73
C LYS A 120 -12.77 6.31 -12.05
N THR A 121 -12.89 4.99 -11.98
CA THR A 121 -12.96 4.14 -13.17
C THR A 121 -14.27 4.37 -13.90
N ALA A 122 -14.30 4.08 -15.20
CA ALA A 122 -15.53 4.18 -15.97
C ALA A 122 -16.63 3.29 -15.36
N PRO A 123 -17.90 3.75 -15.35
CA PRO A 123 -19.01 2.93 -14.92
C PRO A 123 -19.22 1.76 -15.89
N GLY A 124 -19.67 0.62 -15.39
CA GLY A 124 -19.92 -0.57 -16.18
C GLY A 124 -19.69 -1.87 -15.39
N PRO A 125 -19.84 -3.03 -16.05
CA PRO A 125 -19.64 -4.34 -15.41
C PRO A 125 -18.22 -4.56 -14.85
N HIS A 126 -17.24 -3.80 -15.36
CA HIS A 126 -15.83 -3.85 -14.92
C HIS A 126 -15.43 -2.66 -14.02
N ALA A 127 -16.41 -1.95 -13.45
CA ALA A 127 -16.12 -0.82 -12.57
C ALA A 127 -15.42 -1.29 -11.28
N THR A 128 -14.30 -0.67 -10.96
CA THR A 128 -13.44 -1.02 -9.81
C THR A 128 -13.30 0.12 -8.80
N GLY A 129 -14.15 1.14 -8.91
CA GLY A 129 -14.18 2.28 -7.99
C GLY A 129 -13.16 3.34 -8.36
N LEU A 130 -12.16 3.57 -7.49
CA LEU A 130 -11.03 4.45 -7.79
C LEU A 130 -9.92 3.66 -8.48
N GLY A 131 -9.14 4.34 -9.30
CA GLY A 131 -8.01 3.77 -10.01
C GLY A 131 -6.88 4.78 -10.16
N VAL A 132 -5.67 4.29 -10.38
CA VAL A 132 -4.49 5.12 -10.67
C VAL A 132 -4.24 5.14 -12.18
N PHE A 133 -4.06 6.32 -12.74
CA PHE A 133 -3.89 6.53 -14.17
C PHE A 133 -2.71 7.46 -14.45
N VAL A 134 -2.11 7.31 -15.63
CA VAL A 134 -1.12 8.25 -16.14
C VAL A 134 -1.81 9.56 -16.52
N LYS A 135 -1.26 10.70 -16.10
CA LYS A 135 -1.76 12.04 -16.46
C LYS A 135 -1.65 12.30 -17.96
N ASP A 136 -2.48 13.19 -18.47
CA ASP A 136 -2.42 13.61 -19.86
C ASP A 136 -1.05 14.23 -20.20
N GLY A 137 -0.54 13.91 -21.39
CA GLY A 137 0.78 14.36 -21.84
C GLY A 137 1.97 13.69 -21.13
N GLN A 138 1.72 12.75 -20.21
CA GLN A 138 2.76 11.98 -19.53
C GLN A 138 2.82 10.55 -20.08
N ARG A 139 3.94 9.86 -19.82
CA ARG A 139 4.12 8.44 -20.06
C ARG A 139 4.98 7.81 -18.97
N ILE A 140 4.75 6.52 -18.71
CA ILE A 140 5.64 5.68 -17.90
C ILE A 140 6.34 4.73 -18.86
N ALA A 141 7.67 4.69 -18.81
CA ALA A 141 8.44 3.78 -19.64
C ALA A 141 8.54 2.38 -19.00
N ALA A 142 8.64 1.34 -19.82
CA ALA A 142 8.93 -0.01 -19.34
C ALA A 142 10.20 -0.01 -18.47
N GLY A 143 10.11 -0.67 -17.32
CA GLY A 143 11.18 -0.74 -16.33
C GLY A 143 11.30 0.45 -15.38
N GLU A 144 10.50 1.52 -15.56
CA GLU A 144 10.43 2.64 -14.63
C GLU A 144 9.84 2.20 -13.28
N TRP A 145 10.36 2.78 -12.20
CA TRP A 145 9.89 2.53 -10.84
C TRP A 145 8.86 3.59 -10.46
N LEU A 146 7.68 3.18 -9.99
CA LEU A 146 6.55 4.08 -9.77
C LEU A 146 6.43 4.51 -8.31
N GLY A 147 6.64 3.58 -7.39
CA GLY A 147 6.42 3.81 -5.96
C GLY A 147 6.55 2.54 -5.15
N GLU A 148 6.23 2.67 -3.86
CA GLU A 148 6.16 1.54 -2.93
C GLU A 148 4.77 1.42 -2.32
N TYR A 149 4.40 0.22 -1.88
CA TYR A 149 3.17 0.01 -1.12
C TYR A 149 3.39 0.37 0.35
N LEU A 150 2.74 1.43 0.80
CA LEU A 150 2.80 1.86 2.20
C LEU A 150 1.54 1.44 2.95
N GLY A 151 1.76 1.00 4.19
CA GLY A 151 0.72 0.65 5.13
C GLY A 151 1.29 0.29 6.50
N GLU A 152 0.45 -0.19 7.39
CA GLU A 152 0.87 -0.74 8.67
C GLU A 152 1.62 -2.06 8.46
N VAL A 153 2.80 -2.21 9.07
CA VAL A 153 3.61 -3.43 8.96
C VAL A 153 3.28 -4.37 10.11
N LEU A 154 2.68 -5.51 9.77
CA LEU A 154 2.19 -6.50 10.72
C LEU A 154 2.96 -7.83 10.56
N PRO A 155 3.22 -8.57 11.65
CA PRO A 155 3.75 -9.93 11.55
C PRO A 155 2.77 -10.86 10.81
N ALA A 156 3.26 -11.86 10.08
CA ALA A 156 2.39 -12.82 9.38
C ALA A 156 1.42 -13.59 10.28
N ALA A 157 1.72 -13.78 11.57
CA ALA A 157 0.77 -14.40 12.50
C ALA A 157 -0.53 -13.57 12.65
N ALA A 158 -0.47 -12.26 12.38
CA ALA A 158 -1.65 -11.42 12.34
C ALA A 158 -2.50 -11.62 11.07
N ARG A 159 -2.01 -12.37 10.07
CA ARG A 159 -2.72 -12.65 8.81
C ARG A 159 -3.99 -13.46 9.02
N GLU A 160 -3.99 -14.39 9.98
CA GLU A 160 -5.16 -15.23 10.28
C GLU A 160 -6.36 -14.41 10.81
N ALA A 161 -6.11 -13.22 11.34
CA ALA A 161 -7.14 -12.29 11.78
C ALA A 161 -7.52 -11.24 10.71
N GLN A 162 -6.85 -11.21 9.55
CA GLN A 162 -7.00 -10.13 8.57
C GLN A 162 -7.93 -10.49 7.42
N THR A 163 -9.08 -9.82 7.38
CA THR A 163 -10.00 -9.77 6.24
C THR A 163 -9.76 -8.56 5.32
N SER A 164 -8.70 -7.78 5.59
CA SER A 164 -8.42 -6.53 4.86
C SER A 164 -8.19 -6.78 3.38
N ALA A 165 -8.92 -6.06 2.52
CA ALA A 165 -8.71 -6.05 1.06
C ALA A 165 -7.41 -5.34 0.65
N TYR A 166 -6.74 -4.67 1.60
CA TYR A 166 -5.53 -3.88 1.35
C TYR A 166 -4.26 -4.50 1.94
N ALA A 167 -4.34 -5.76 2.38
CA ALA A 167 -3.21 -6.51 2.91
C ALA A 167 -2.32 -7.05 1.78
N PHE A 168 -1.08 -6.55 1.70
CA PHE A 168 -0.05 -7.05 0.79
C PHE A 168 0.94 -7.91 1.56
N THR A 169 1.07 -9.18 1.18
CA THR A 169 1.97 -10.10 1.88
C THR A 169 3.39 -10.03 1.31
N LEU A 170 4.32 -9.58 2.13
CA LEU A 170 5.76 -9.67 1.91
C LEU A 170 6.23 -11.06 2.35
N ARG A 171 6.12 -12.04 1.44
CA ARG A 171 6.62 -13.39 1.72
C ARG A 171 8.11 -13.36 2.05
N GLY A 172 8.47 -13.98 3.16
CA GLY A 172 9.86 -14.36 3.43
C GLY A 172 10.34 -15.38 2.40
N TYR A 173 11.62 -15.35 2.03
CA TYR A 173 12.19 -16.46 1.26
C TYR A 173 12.46 -17.62 2.23
N ALA A 174 11.95 -18.81 1.92
CA ALA A 174 11.98 -20.00 2.80
C ALA A 174 13.39 -20.42 3.23
N ALA A 175 14.40 -20.09 2.43
CA ALA A 175 15.81 -20.35 2.74
C ALA A 175 16.34 -19.53 3.93
N ASP A 176 15.68 -18.42 4.30
CA ASP A 176 16.33 -17.33 5.02
C ASP A 176 15.70 -17.01 6.38
N ARG A 177 14.67 -17.76 6.82
CA ARG A 177 13.91 -17.51 8.07
C ARG A 177 13.50 -16.05 8.28
N VAL A 178 13.40 -15.26 7.21
CA VAL A 178 12.83 -13.92 7.28
C VAL A 178 11.35 -14.13 7.51
N PRO A 179 10.79 -13.70 8.66
CA PRO A 179 9.38 -13.87 8.90
C PRO A 179 8.61 -13.11 7.83
N GLU A 180 7.55 -13.76 7.36
CA GLU A 180 6.59 -13.13 6.48
C GLU A 180 6.00 -11.91 7.19
N LEU A 181 5.84 -10.84 6.43
CA LEU A 181 5.23 -9.60 6.89
C LEU A 181 4.01 -9.33 6.04
N VAL A 182 3.06 -8.62 6.62
CA VAL A 182 1.93 -8.06 5.90
C VAL A 182 2.04 -6.55 5.98
N VAL A 183 1.85 -5.88 4.84
CA VAL A 183 1.68 -4.42 4.78
C VAL A 183 0.21 -4.15 4.53
N ASP A 184 -0.51 -3.66 5.54
CA ASP A 184 -1.95 -3.39 5.44
C ASP A 184 -2.21 -1.89 5.23
N ALA A 185 -2.77 -1.54 4.07
CA ALA A 185 -3.12 -0.17 3.72
C ALA A 185 -4.59 0.20 4.02
N GLN A 186 -5.27 -0.56 4.88
CA GLN A 186 -6.67 -0.32 5.26
C GLN A 186 -6.87 1.05 5.92
N THR A 187 -6.04 1.37 6.93
CA THR A 187 -6.16 2.58 7.76
C THR A 187 -5.18 3.67 7.33
N HIS A 188 -3.93 3.29 7.10
CA HIS A 188 -2.86 4.19 6.68
C HIS A 188 -2.25 3.64 5.39
N GLY A 189 -2.01 4.49 4.40
CA GLY A 189 -1.36 4.06 3.18
C GLY A 189 -1.10 5.22 2.24
N ASN A 190 -0.65 4.92 1.03
CA ASN A 190 -0.39 5.89 -0.02
C ASN A 190 -1.20 5.57 -1.29
N TRP A 191 -0.90 6.29 -2.37
CA TRP A 191 -1.63 6.19 -3.63
C TRP A 191 -1.66 4.77 -4.25
N THR A 192 -0.69 3.90 -3.95
CA THR A 192 -0.63 2.56 -4.55
C THR A 192 -1.77 1.65 -4.07
N ARG A 193 -2.45 1.99 -2.96
CA ARG A 193 -3.65 1.26 -2.50
C ARG A 193 -4.84 1.38 -3.45
N PHE A 194 -4.80 2.30 -4.41
CA PHE A 194 -5.83 2.52 -5.43
C PHE A 194 -5.45 1.90 -6.79
N VAL A 195 -4.34 1.17 -6.88
CA VAL A 195 -3.95 0.45 -8.10
C VAL A 195 -4.77 -0.82 -8.20
N ASN A 196 -5.57 -0.96 -9.26
CA ASN A 196 -6.48 -2.09 -9.41
C ASN A 196 -5.80 -3.33 -10.00
N SER A 197 -6.52 -4.45 -9.96
CA SER A 197 -6.07 -5.71 -10.53
C SER A 197 -6.44 -5.86 -12.00
N SER A 198 -5.59 -6.55 -12.76
CA SER A 198 -5.88 -7.07 -14.11
C SER A 198 -5.21 -8.43 -14.31
N CYS A 199 -5.84 -9.31 -15.10
CA CYS A 199 -5.23 -10.56 -15.58
C CYS A 199 -4.10 -10.30 -16.60
N ARG A 200 -4.08 -9.11 -17.22
CA ARG A 200 -3.03 -8.60 -18.10
C ARG A 200 -2.46 -7.31 -17.49
N PRO A 201 -1.67 -7.40 -16.41
CA PRO A 201 -1.12 -6.23 -15.75
C PRO A 201 -0.04 -5.54 -16.61
N ASN A 202 0.22 -4.27 -16.31
CA ASN A 202 1.34 -3.51 -16.91
C ASN A 202 2.40 -3.10 -15.86
N VAL A 203 2.16 -3.43 -14.59
CA VAL A 203 3.07 -3.17 -13.47
C VAL A 203 3.23 -4.42 -12.61
N ALA A 204 4.48 -4.71 -12.23
CA ALA A 204 4.82 -5.70 -11.22
C ALA A 204 4.91 -5.05 -9.84
N ALA A 205 4.31 -5.69 -8.84
CA ALA A 205 4.50 -5.36 -7.42
C ALA A 205 5.36 -6.45 -6.78
N THR A 206 6.61 -6.12 -6.45
CA THR A 206 7.61 -7.12 -6.02
C THR A 206 8.30 -6.72 -4.71
N PRO A 207 8.65 -7.69 -3.84
CA PRO A 207 9.45 -7.42 -2.66
C PRO A 207 10.85 -6.98 -3.05
N GLU A 208 11.26 -5.79 -2.61
CA GLU A 208 12.54 -5.19 -2.94
C GLU A 208 13.28 -4.67 -1.70
N GLN A 209 14.60 -4.58 -1.82
CA GLN A 209 15.46 -4.10 -0.76
C GLN A 209 16.11 -2.77 -1.15
N ILE A 210 15.87 -1.71 -0.37
CA ILE A 210 16.47 -0.39 -0.60
C ILE A 210 17.06 0.14 0.70
N GLY A 211 18.38 0.27 0.72
CA GLY A 211 19.09 0.62 1.95
C GLY A 211 18.90 -0.45 3.02
N LYS A 212 18.42 -0.02 4.19
CA LYS A 212 18.07 -0.89 5.31
C LYS A 212 16.59 -1.32 5.31
N VAL A 213 15.80 -0.90 4.32
CA VAL A 213 14.35 -1.09 4.29
C VAL A 213 13.98 -2.13 3.24
N ARG A 214 13.05 -3.03 3.59
CA ARG A 214 12.39 -3.95 2.66
C ARG A 214 10.99 -3.43 2.37
N ILE A 215 10.61 -3.37 1.09
CA ILE A 215 9.38 -2.76 0.62
C ILE A 215 8.70 -3.65 -0.42
N VAL A 216 7.43 -3.38 -0.74
CA VAL A 216 6.82 -3.81 -2.01
C VAL A 216 6.98 -2.65 -2.98
N ALA A 217 7.75 -2.83 -4.06
CA ALA A 217 7.99 -1.80 -5.05
C ALA A 217 7.24 -2.09 -6.35
N PHE A 218 6.74 -1.02 -6.98
CA PHE A 218 5.94 -1.06 -8.21
C PHE A 218 6.85 -0.68 -9.37
N ARG A 219 6.98 -1.57 -10.36
CA ARG A 219 7.80 -1.37 -11.55
C ARG A 219 6.99 -1.63 -12.81
N ALA A 220 7.02 -0.72 -13.77
CA ALA A 220 6.41 -0.93 -15.07
C ALA A 220 7.06 -2.11 -15.80
N GLU A 221 6.24 -3.01 -16.32
CA GLU A 221 6.67 -4.13 -17.17
C GLU A 221 6.59 -3.78 -18.65
N THR A 222 5.66 -2.87 -19.00
CA THR A 222 5.48 -2.33 -20.34
C THR A 222 5.47 -0.80 -20.31
N ASP A 223 5.54 -0.17 -21.48
CA ASP A 223 5.20 1.25 -21.57
C ASP A 223 3.72 1.44 -21.19
N ILE A 224 3.41 2.57 -20.53
CA ILE A 224 2.06 2.96 -20.12
C ILE A 224 1.81 4.39 -20.61
N ALA A 225 0.86 4.53 -21.52
CA ALA A 225 0.54 5.78 -22.19
C ALA A 225 -0.34 6.69 -21.32
N ALA A 226 -0.44 7.96 -21.73
CA ALA A 226 -1.34 8.94 -21.11
C ALA A 226 -2.77 8.40 -21.05
N GLY A 227 -3.43 8.59 -19.90
CA GLY A 227 -4.81 8.15 -19.68
C GLY A 227 -4.98 6.65 -19.37
N GLU A 228 -3.97 5.82 -19.60
CA GLU A 228 -4.00 4.39 -19.26
C GLU A 228 -3.93 4.18 -17.74
N GLN A 229 -4.54 3.07 -17.30
CA GLN A 229 -4.55 2.69 -15.90
C GLN A 229 -3.28 1.93 -15.54
N VAL A 230 -2.74 2.21 -14.36
CA VAL A 230 -1.73 1.37 -13.72
C VAL A 230 -2.43 0.17 -13.09
N LEU A 231 -2.01 -1.04 -13.47
CA LEU A 231 -2.66 -2.28 -13.09
C LEU A 231 -1.63 -3.34 -12.69
N ILE A 232 -1.88 -4.02 -11.58
CA ILE A 232 -1.08 -5.16 -11.10
C ILE A 232 -1.91 -6.45 -11.16
N ASN A 233 -1.32 -7.59 -10.87
CA ASN A 233 -2.06 -8.84 -10.69
C ASN A 233 -2.16 -9.15 -9.20
N TYR A 234 -3.38 -9.12 -8.63
CA TYR A 234 -3.60 -9.46 -7.22
C TYR A 234 -3.40 -10.95 -6.91
N GLY A 235 -3.38 -11.80 -7.93
CA GLY A 235 -3.29 -13.24 -7.80
C GLY A 235 -4.66 -13.89 -7.52
N ARG A 236 -4.75 -15.18 -7.85
CA ARG A 236 -5.99 -15.97 -7.72
C ARG A 236 -6.50 -16.05 -6.29
N ASP A 237 -5.58 -16.23 -5.33
CA ASP A 237 -5.92 -16.44 -3.93
C ASP A 237 -6.66 -15.23 -3.34
N TYR A 238 -6.29 -14.01 -3.75
CA TYR A 238 -6.97 -12.78 -3.32
C TYR A 238 -8.48 -12.82 -3.57
N PHE A 239 -8.86 -13.23 -4.79
CA PHE A 239 -10.26 -13.31 -5.24
C PHE A 239 -10.99 -14.48 -4.58
N ALA A 240 -10.34 -15.66 -4.54
CA ALA A 240 -10.92 -16.88 -3.98
C ALA A 240 -11.22 -16.76 -2.48
N GLU A 241 -10.26 -16.23 -1.69
CA GLU A 241 -10.41 -16.03 -0.25
C GLU A 241 -11.54 -15.04 0.11
N ARG A 242 -11.87 -14.12 -0.81
CA ARG A 242 -12.90 -13.08 -0.62
C ARG A 242 -14.24 -13.43 -1.25
N GLY A 243 -14.34 -14.54 -1.98
CA GLY A 243 -15.57 -14.92 -2.69
C GLY A 243 -16.01 -13.91 -3.75
N ILE A 244 -15.06 -13.15 -4.32
CA ILE A 244 -15.32 -12.16 -5.37
C ILE A 244 -14.71 -12.61 -6.69
N MET A 245 -15.31 -12.19 -7.81
CA MET A 245 -14.78 -12.48 -9.15
C MET A 245 -13.78 -11.40 -9.59
N CYS A 246 -12.79 -11.78 -10.40
CA CYS A 246 -11.96 -10.80 -11.15
C CYS A 246 -12.88 -10.17 -12.19
N CYS A 247 -13.14 -8.86 -12.08
CA CYS A 247 -13.90 -8.12 -13.09
C CYS A 247 -12.98 -7.65 -14.25
N CYS A 248 -12.02 -8.50 -14.60
CA CYS A 248 -10.92 -8.23 -15.49
C CYS A 248 -11.37 -8.61 -16.90
N GLU A 249 -11.77 -7.61 -17.70
CA GLU A 249 -12.53 -7.86 -18.94
C GLU A 249 -13.75 -8.76 -18.66
#